data_AF-A0A3D5UAA1-F1
#
_entry.id   AF-A0A3D5UAA1-F1
#
_cell.length_a   1.000
_cell.length_b   1.000
_cell.length_c   1.000
_cell.angle_alpha   90.00
_cell.angle_beta   90.00
_cell.angle_gamma   90.00
#
_symmetry.space_group_name_H-M   'P 1'
#
loop_
_entity.id
_entity.type
_entity.pdbx_description
1 polymer ?
#
loop_
_entity_poly.entity_id
_entity_poly.type
_entity_poly.pdbx_seq_one_letter_code
_entity_poly.pdbx_strand_id
1 'polypeptide(L)'
;VDFRAVMVDLKLIRPEFLLLTGDLLNEGELEGFENQYWYGWTQRLLTELDIPVYVSSGNHDIGGWNQTPPPSGSARRNWWRYFGWSWLDNTDESWPYHTQDYFFNYGNTLYMGMEAYINYDSFRTHIYGSDSFTDQQMMWLDSTIDAHPDQRKVLFHHFDFQEQLSLDDLGLDMALYGHIHSNSGSIGSYPYNLATRSVCDGNRAYRIVRVSEDSFSPLETIYAGSGGSNLRVNYIPANNAMSDSVLAVITNNQPIAFENALLKLKMPLSDSFYDVNGGILEQVDRTGNHNLCYVRVNLPANSTVNVSISSDTSANEDPELIPIPLQIKAIYPNPLRGQGRLEVQSDKAFKKVHLELFNLRGQKVRDLEYHDIKQGLNLLDLKLELSSGVYLFRVKGMPGKAYKVVFIK
;
A
#
# COMPACT_ATOMS: atom_id res chain seq x y z
N VAL A 1 -22.27 2.07 6.06
CA VAL A 1 -21.50 2.11 7.32
C VAL A 1 -20.79 0.79 7.56
N ASP A 2 -21.51 -0.33 7.48
CA ASP A 2 -20.94 -1.65 7.80
C ASP A 2 -19.77 -2.07 6.90
N PHE A 3 -19.89 -1.90 5.58
CA PHE A 3 -18.78 -2.20 4.67
C PHE A 3 -17.53 -1.38 4.96
N ARG A 4 -17.67 -0.10 5.36
CA ARG A 4 -16.52 0.73 5.76
C ARG A 4 -15.79 0.17 6.99
N ALA A 5 -16.51 -0.46 7.93
CA ALA A 5 -15.86 -1.12 9.05
C ALA A 5 -15.03 -2.32 8.58
N VAL A 6 -15.56 -3.13 7.65
CA VAL A 6 -14.81 -4.23 7.03
C VAL A 6 -13.61 -3.72 6.24
N MET A 7 -13.73 -2.62 5.50
CA MET A 7 -12.60 -2.02 4.76
C MET A 7 -11.45 -1.58 5.69
N VAL A 8 -11.75 -1.12 6.91
CA VAL A 8 -10.69 -0.78 7.89
C VAL A 8 -9.89 -2.01 8.26
N ASP A 9 -10.56 -3.13 8.55
CA ASP A 9 -9.91 -4.41 8.84
C ASP A 9 -9.07 -4.87 7.63
N LEU A 10 -9.66 -4.90 6.43
CA LEU A 10 -8.99 -5.39 5.21
C LEU A 10 -7.71 -4.61 4.89
N LYS A 11 -7.73 -3.28 5.08
CA LYS A 11 -6.55 -2.42 4.86
C LYS A 11 -5.39 -2.75 5.79
N LEU A 12 -5.67 -3.25 6.99
CA LEU A 12 -4.64 -3.72 7.92
C LEU A 12 -4.26 -5.17 7.65
N ILE A 13 -5.22 -6.05 7.37
CA ILE A 13 -4.97 -7.49 7.12
C ILE A 13 -4.10 -7.71 5.89
N ARG A 14 -4.24 -6.85 4.86
CA ARG A 14 -3.53 -6.94 3.56
C ARG A 14 -3.71 -8.30 2.88
N PRO A 15 -4.95 -8.69 2.52
CA PRO A 15 -5.14 -9.83 1.61
C PRO A 15 -4.60 -9.49 0.21
N GLU A 16 -4.22 -10.51 -0.55
CA GLU A 16 -3.76 -10.37 -1.94
C GLU A 16 -4.86 -9.84 -2.86
N PHE A 17 -6.10 -10.27 -2.63
CA PHE A 17 -7.30 -9.76 -3.31
C PHE A 17 -8.55 -10.08 -2.49
N LEU A 18 -9.67 -9.46 -2.88
CA LEU A 18 -11.00 -9.66 -2.31
C LEU A 18 -11.93 -10.25 -3.37
N LEU A 19 -12.69 -11.28 -3.00
CA LEU A 19 -13.82 -11.77 -3.77
C LEU A 19 -15.12 -11.22 -3.15
N LEU A 20 -15.93 -10.52 -3.93
CA LEU A 20 -17.25 -10.02 -3.54
C LEU A 20 -18.34 -10.73 -4.34
N THR A 21 -19.20 -11.46 -3.65
CA THR A 21 -20.20 -12.35 -4.25
C THR A 21 -21.57 -11.67 -4.43
N GLY A 22 -21.60 -10.42 -4.89
CA GLY A 22 -22.84 -9.71 -5.19
C GLY A 22 -23.59 -9.10 -4.01
N ASP A 23 -24.78 -8.56 -4.32
CA ASP A 23 -25.63 -7.72 -3.49
C ASP A 23 -24.85 -6.53 -2.89
N LEU A 24 -24.19 -5.80 -3.79
CA LEU A 24 -23.43 -4.60 -3.42
C LEU A 24 -24.35 -3.41 -3.10
N LEU A 25 -25.57 -3.46 -3.58
CA LEU A 25 -26.61 -2.46 -3.39
C LEU A 25 -27.95 -3.14 -3.07
N ASN A 26 -28.88 -2.38 -2.49
CA ASN A 26 -30.19 -2.93 -2.12
C ASN A 26 -31.17 -2.98 -3.29
N GLU A 27 -31.00 -2.12 -4.30
CA GLU A 27 -31.97 -1.98 -5.38
C GLU A 27 -31.32 -1.42 -6.65
N GLY A 28 -31.01 -2.29 -7.60
CA GLY A 28 -30.31 -1.91 -8.83
C GLY A 28 -31.17 -1.12 -9.80
N GLU A 29 -32.50 -1.27 -9.72
CA GLU A 29 -33.42 -0.61 -10.63
C GLU A 29 -33.49 0.90 -10.41
N LEU A 30 -33.21 1.36 -9.19
CA LEU A 30 -33.35 2.76 -8.82
C LEU A 30 -32.19 3.65 -9.30
N GLU A 31 -31.15 3.11 -9.92
CA GLU A 31 -30.05 3.92 -10.47
C GLU A 31 -30.56 4.92 -11.53
N GLY A 32 -30.36 6.20 -11.27
CA GLY A 32 -30.88 7.32 -12.06
C GLY A 32 -32.36 7.63 -11.83
N PHE A 33 -33.12 6.78 -11.15
CA PHE A 33 -34.50 7.05 -10.75
C PHE A 33 -34.54 7.92 -9.49
N GLU A 34 -35.36 8.97 -9.49
CA GLU A 34 -35.46 9.95 -8.38
C GLU A 34 -34.10 10.51 -7.91
N ASN A 35 -33.14 10.66 -8.84
CA ASN A 35 -31.77 11.12 -8.57
C ASN A 35 -30.97 10.21 -7.61
N GLN A 36 -31.30 8.92 -7.54
CA GLN A 36 -30.49 7.93 -6.83
C GLN A 36 -29.30 7.49 -7.72
N TYR A 37 -28.15 7.20 -7.10
CA TYR A 37 -26.88 6.91 -7.78
C TYR A 37 -26.10 5.76 -7.10
N TRP A 38 -26.80 4.68 -6.77
CA TRP A 38 -26.25 3.56 -6.00
C TRP A 38 -25.03 2.93 -6.65
N TYR A 39 -25.07 2.66 -7.95
CA TYR A 39 -23.95 2.05 -8.67
C TYR A 39 -22.71 2.93 -8.67
N GLY A 40 -22.87 4.21 -8.99
CA GLY A 40 -21.78 5.18 -8.99
C GLY A 40 -21.15 5.33 -7.60
N TRP A 41 -21.97 5.37 -6.54
CA TRP A 41 -21.48 5.41 -5.16
C TRP A 41 -20.75 4.12 -4.76
N THR A 42 -21.25 2.95 -5.16
CA THR A 42 -20.61 1.66 -4.90
C THR A 42 -19.26 1.58 -5.61
N GLN A 43 -19.17 1.93 -6.89
CA GLN A 43 -17.91 1.94 -7.62
C GLN A 43 -16.89 2.86 -6.95
N ARG A 44 -17.30 4.07 -6.57
CA ARG A 44 -16.44 5.01 -5.83
C ARG A 44 -15.99 4.45 -4.47
N LEU A 45 -16.85 3.74 -3.76
CA LEU A 45 -16.50 3.14 -2.47
C LEU A 45 -15.46 2.02 -2.64
N LEU A 46 -15.60 1.20 -3.68
CA LEU A 46 -14.65 0.13 -3.98
C LEU A 46 -13.28 0.67 -4.39
N THR A 47 -13.19 1.84 -5.06
CA THR A 47 -11.88 2.46 -5.39
C THR A 47 -11.14 3.01 -4.17
N GLU A 48 -11.77 3.07 -2.99
CA GLU A 48 -11.08 3.42 -1.75
C GLU A 48 -10.31 2.22 -1.13
N LEU A 49 -10.45 1.01 -1.68
CA LEU A 49 -9.64 -0.15 -1.31
C LEU A 49 -8.32 -0.15 -2.09
N ASP A 50 -7.20 -0.25 -1.37
CA ASP A 50 -5.88 -0.43 -1.97
C ASP A 50 -5.57 -1.92 -2.22
N ILE A 51 -6.62 -2.72 -2.47
CA ILE A 51 -6.58 -4.18 -2.63
C ILE A 51 -7.36 -4.52 -3.90
N PRO A 52 -6.86 -5.40 -4.79
CA PRO A 52 -7.62 -5.87 -5.94
C PRO A 52 -8.97 -6.48 -5.53
N VAL A 53 -10.05 -6.09 -6.19
CA VAL A 53 -11.40 -6.57 -5.91
C VAL A 53 -11.96 -7.24 -7.16
N TYR A 54 -12.37 -8.49 -7.01
CA TYR A 54 -13.10 -9.25 -8.02
C TYR A 54 -14.54 -9.41 -7.56
N VAL A 55 -15.48 -9.06 -8.43
CA VAL A 55 -16.89 -8.93 -8.10
C VAL A 55 -17.70 -9.85 -9.00
N SER A 56 -18.66 -10.59 -8.43
CA SER A 56 -19.81 -11.12 -9.15
C SER A 56 -21.05 -10.31 -8.76
N SER A 57 -22.10 -10.30 -9.58
CA SER A 57 -23.38 -9.69 -9.21
C SER A 57 -24.22 -10.62 -8.34
N GLY A 58 -25.10 -10.03 -7.53
CA GLY A 58 -26.17 -10.69 -6.82
C GLY A 58 -27.55 -10.30 -7.33
N ASN A 59 -28.61 -10.85 -6.75
CA ASN A 59 -29.95 -10.63 -7.25
C ASN A 59 -30.43 -9.19 -7.04
N HIS A 60 -29.96 -8.48 -6.02
CA HIS A 60 -30.30 -7.06 -5.83
C HIS A 60 -29.53 -6.15 -6.79
N ASP A 61 -28.39 -6.63 -7.28
CA ASP A 61 -27.59 -5.88 -8.24
C ASP A 61 -28.26 -5.90 -9.62
N ILE A 62 -28.51 -7.09 -10.17
CA ILE A 62 -28.95 -7.25 -11.56
C ILE A 62 -30.44 -7.53 -11.73
N GLY A 63 -31.14 -7.85 -10.63
CA GLY A 63 -32.54 -8.20 -10.65
C GLY A 63 -33.47 -7.00 -10.58
N GLY A 64 -34.71 -7.25 -10.98
CA GLY A 64 -35.80 -6.30 -10.80
C GLY A 64 -36.95 -6.90 -10.01
N TRP A 65 -37.77 -6.04 -9.43
CA TRP A 65 -38.92 -6.43 -8.63
C TRP A 65 -40.19 -5.98 -9.32
N ASN A 66 -41.22 -6.84 -9.32
CA ASN A 66 -42.49 -6.56 -9.99
C ASN A 66 -43.25 -5.30 -9.49
N GLN A 67 -42.75 -4.62 -8.45
CA GLN A 67 -43.36 -3.43 -7.84
C GLN A 67 -42.54 -2.15 -8.00
N THR A 68 -41.35 -2.21 -8.59
CA THR A 68 -40.54 -1.01 -8.79
C THR A 68 -41.03 -0.24 -10.03
N PRO A 69 -40.96 1.11 -10.04
CA PRO A 69 -41.36 1.91 -11.19
C PRO A 69 -40.52 1.71 -12.48
N PRO A 70 -39.19 1.51 -12.42
CA PRO A 70 -38.37 1.31 -13.61
C PRO A 70 -38.73 0.03 -14.41
N PRO A 71 -38.50 -0.03 -15.73
CA PRO A 71 -38.79 -1.22 -16.53
C PRO A 71 -37.87 -2.41 -16.22
N SER A 72 -38.33 -3.64 -16.47
CA SER A 72 -37.52 -4.86 -16.35
C SER A 72 -36.16 -4.77 -17.05
N GLY A 73 -35.15 -5.37 -16.42
CA GLY A 73 -33.76 -5.38 -16.84
C GLY A 73 -33.02 -4.05 -16.65
N SER A 74 -33.62 -3.06 -15.97
CA SER A 74 -32.94 -1.79 -15.71
C SER A 74 -31.70 -1.99 -14.83
N ALA A 75 -31.85 -2.74 -13.74
CA ALA A 75 -30.76 -3.13 -12.85
C ALA A 75 -29.60 -3.80 -13.60
N ARG A 76 -29.88 -4.85 -14.38
CA ARG A 76 -28.89 -5.53 -15.23
C ARG A 76 -28.19 -4.62 -16.24
N ARG A 77 -28.92 -3.74 -16.93
CA ARG A 77 -28.31 -2.76 -17.85
C ARG A 77 -27.40 -1.78 -17.11
N ASN A 78 -27.80 -1.36 -15.90
CA ASN A 78 -26.97 -0.52 -15.05
C ASN A 78 -25.71 -1.27 -14.60
N TRP A 79 -25.82 -2.54 -14.20
CA TRP A 79 -24.68 -3.39 -13.88
C TRP A 79 -23.65 -3.44 -15.01
N TRP A 80 -24.09 -3.71 -16.24
CA TRP A 80 -23.19 -3.73 -17.41
C TRP A 80 -22.52 -2.39 -17.69
N ARG A 81 -23.18 -1.27 -17.37
CA ARG A 81 -22.62 0.06 -17.54
C ARG A 81 -21.51 0.36 -16.53
N TYR A 82 -21.63 -0.10 -15.28
CA TYR A 82 -20.71 0.28 -14.19
C TYR A 82 -19.66 -0.78 -13.87
N PHE A 83 -20.03 -2.05 -13.92
CA PHE A 83 -19.20 -3.19 -13.52
C PHE A 83 -18.96 -4.20 -14.64
N GLY A 84 -19.85 -4.25 -15.63
CA GLY A 84 -19.78 -5.21 -16.74
C GLY A 84 -19.32 -4.63 -18.06
N TRP A 85 -19.77 -5.28 -19.14
CA TRP A 85 -19.43 -4.90 -20.50
C TRP A 85 -20.69 -4.53 -21.28
N SER A 86 -20.68 -3.38 -21.94
CA SER A 86 -21.85 -2.87 -22.67
C SER A 86 -22.32 -3.77 -23.82
N TRP A 87 -21.45 -4.64 -24.35
CA TRP A 87 -21.81 -5.61 -25.39
C TRP A 87 -22.65 -6.79 -24.88
N LEU A 88 -22.81 -6.95 -23.56
CA LEU A 88 -23.75 -7.91 -22.96
C LEU A 88 -25.21 -7.51 -23.20
N ASP A 89 -25.49 -6.25 -23.56
CA ASP A 89 -26.82 -5.79 -23.96
C ASP A 89 -27.19 -6.22 -25.40
N ASN A 90 -26.85 -7.45 -25.77
CA ASN A 90 -27.26 -8.05 -27.03
C ASN A 90 -28.59 -8.80 -26.86
N THR A 91 -29.50 -8.60 -27.80
CA THR A 91 -30.82 -9.26 -27.83
C THR A 91 -30.84 -10.53 -28.68
N ASP A 92 -29.80 -10.78 -29.47
CA ASP A 92 -29.70 -11.96 -30.32
C ASP A 92 -29.42 -13.20 -29.46
N GLU A 93 -30.34 -14.16 -29.45
CA GLU A 93 -30.24 -15.42 -28.70
C GLU A 93 -29.05 -16.28 -29.12
N SER A 94 -28.57 -16.10 -30.36
CA SER A 94 -27.41 -16.83 -30.88
C SER A 94 -26.08 -16.20 -30.45
N TRP A 95 -26.12 -15.05 -29.76
CA TRP A 95 -24.93 -14.40 -29.27
C TRP A 95 -24.29 -15.25 -28.14
N PRO A 96 -22.98 -15.52 -28.19
CA PRO A 96 -22.34 -16.48 -27.30
C PRO A 96 -22.17 -16.01 -25.84
N TYR A 97 -22.55 -14.77 -25.50
CA TYR A 97 -22.28 -14.19 -24.18
C TYR A 97 -23.35 -13.19 -23.72
N HIS A 98 -24.19 -13.57 -22.75
CA HIS A 98 -25.22 -12.68 -22.17
C HIS A 98 -25.01 -12.34 -20.68
N THR A 99 -24.06 -12.99 -20.03
CA THR A 99 -23.82 -12.90 -18.59
C THR A 99 -22.40 -12.46 -18.30
N GLN A 100 -22.18 -11.80 -17.16
CA GLN A 100 -20.84 -11.38 -16.77
C GLN A 100 -20.08 -12.51 -16.07
N ASP A 101 -19.60 -13.48 -16.85
CA ASP A 101 -18.74 -14.54 -16.35
C ASP A 101 -17.30 -14.29 -16.76
N TYR A 102 -16.38 -14.53 -15.84
CA TYR A 102 -14.96 -14.36 -16.09
C TYR A 102 -14.13 -15.28 -15.20
N PHE A 103 -12.88 -15.45 -15.58
CA PHE A 103 -11.91 -16.12 -14.75
C PHE A 103 -10.59 -15.35 -14.73
N PHE A 104 -9.78 -15.65 -13.72
CA PHE A 104 -8.40 -15.21 -13.65
C PHE A 104 -7.56 -16.26 -12.92
N ASN A 105 -6.28 -16.26 -13.24
CA ASN A 105 -5.30 -17.14 -12.60
C ASN A 105 -4.50 -16.36 -11.58
N TYR A 106 -4.32 -16.95 -10.40
CA TYR A 106 -3.39 -16.44 -9.39
C TYR A 106 -2.63 -17.62 -8.78
N GLY A 107 -1.32 -17.65 -9.03
CA GLY A 107 -0.50 -18.84 -8.75
C GLY A 107 -0.96 -20.04 -9.58
N ASN A 108 -1.18 -21.18 -8.93
CA ASN A 108 -1.68 -22.42 -9.52
C ASN A 108 -3.20 -22.61 -9.36
N THR A 109 -3.93 -21.52 -9.09
CA THR A 109 -5.37 -21.54 -8.87
C THR A 109 -6.10 -20.71 -9.92
N LEU A 110 -7.12 -21.33 -10.51
CA LEU A 110 -8.15 -20.73 -11.34
C LEU A 110 -9.28 -20.22 -10.45
N TYR A 111 -9.58 -18.92 -10.53
CA TYR A 111 -10.72 -18.30 -9.89
C TYR A 111 -11.76 -17.96 -10.96
N MET A 112 -13.00 -18.40 -10.77
CA MET A 112 -14.10 -18.18 -11.70
C MET A 112 -15.19 -17.39 -10.99
N GLY A 113 -15.56 -16.23 -11.53
CA GLY A 113 -16.66 -15.41 -11.07
C GLY A 113 -17.85 -15.60 -12.00
N MET A 114 -18.99 -16.04 -11.47
CA MET A 114 -20.21 -16.21 -12.26
C MET A 114 -21.34 -15.33 -11.77
N GLU A 115 -22.06 -14.78 -12.73
CA GLU A 115 -23.34 -14.14 -12.48
C GLU A 115 -24.38 -15.21 -12.10
N ALA A 116 -25.09 -15.03 -10.98
CA ALA A 116 -26.12 -15.97 -10.55
C ALA A 116 -27.42 -15.24 -10.21
N TYR A 117 -28.50 -15.57 -10.93
CA TYR A 117 -29.78 -14.86 -10.81
C TYR A 117 -30.95 -15.65 -11.40
N ILE A 118 -31.99 -15.87 -10.60
CA ILE A 118 -33.30 -16.23 -11.14
C ILE A 118 -33.98 -14.97 -11.68
N ASN A 119 -34.44 -15.04 -12.93
CA ASN A 119 -35.08 -13.95 -13.67
C ASN A 119 -36.46 -13.50 -13.14
N TYR A 120 -36.53 -12.94 -11.93
CA TYR A 120 -37.77 -12.54 -11.25
C TYR A 120 -38.57 -11.46 -12.00
N ASP A 121 -37.88 -10.56 -12.71
CA ASP A 121 -38.46 -9.44 -13.47
C ASP A 121 -38.86 -9.80 -14.91
N SER A 122 -38.72 -11.07 -15.29
CA SER A 122 -39.03 -11.59 -16.63
C SER A 122 -38.28 -10.85 -17.75
N PHE A 123 -37.09 -10.31 -17.46
CA PHE A 123 -36.30 -9.64 -18.46
C PHE A 123 -35.73 -10.65 -19.46
N ARG A 124 -36.10 -10.55 -20.74
CA ARG A 124 -35.63 -11.44 -21.82
C ARG A 124 -35.64 -12.93 -21.40
N THR A 125 -36.79 -13.44 -21.00
CA THR A 125 -36.95 -14.82 -20.49
C THR A 125 -36.41 -15.92 -21.41
N HIS A 126 -36.35 -15.67 -22.71
CA HIS A 126 -35.78 -16.60 -23.70
C HIS A 126 -34.25 -16.70 -23.62
N ILE A 127 -33.55 -15.70 -23.07
CA ILE A 127 -32.10 -15.73 -22.82
C ILE A 127 -31.81 -16.23 -21.40
N TYR A 128 -32.46 -15.65 -20.39
CA TYR A 128 -32.09 -15.88 -18.99
C TYR A 128 -32.88 -16.99 -18.30
N GLY A 129 -33.98 -17.46 -18.91
CA GLY A 129 -34.78 -18.56 -18.36
C GLY A 129 -35.30 -18.28 -16.94
N SER A 130 -35.43 -19.36 -16.15
CA SER A 130 -35.82 -19.35 -14.74
C SER A 130 -34.77 -19.96 -13.81
N ASP A 131 -33.64 -20.36 -14.38
CA ASP A 131 -32.59 -21.10 -13.70
C ASP A 131 -31.60 -20.14 -13.00
N SER A 132 -30.76 -20.66 -12.10
CA SER A 132 -29.69 -19.87 -11.45
C SER A 132 -28.67 -19.40 -12.47
N PHE A 133 -28.34 -20.30 -13.40
CA PHE A 133 -27.36 -20.16 -14.46
C PHE A 133 -27.98 -20.62 -15.76
N THR A 134 -27.72 -19.88 -16.83
CA THR A 134 -28.16 -20.27 -18.18
C THR A 134 -27.37 -21.48 -18.70
N ASP A 135 -27.91 -22.22 -19.67
CA ASP A 135 -27.17 -23.30 -20.34
C ASP A 135 -25.84 -22.81 -20.93
N GLN A 136 -25.82 -21.58 -21.44
CA GLN A 136 -24.61 -20.95 -21.97
C GLN A 136 -23.55 -20.73 -20.89
N GLN A 137 -23.95 -20.31 -19.69
CA GLN A 137 -23.05 -20.18 -18.54
C GLN A 137 -22.47 -21.51 -18.10
N MET A 138 -23.30 -22.56 -18.05
CA MET A 138 -22.85 -23.90 -17.67
C MET A 138 -21.86 -24.47 -18.69
N MET A 139 -22.15 -24.33 -20.00
CA MET A 139 -21.20 -24.71 -21.05
C MET A 139 -19.90 -23.92 -20.99
N TRP A 140 -19.97 -22.62 -20.69
CA TRP A 140 -18.78 -21.79 -20.48
C TRP A 140 -17.96 -22.28 -19.29
N LEU A 141 -18.59 -22.61 -18.16
CA LEU A 141 -17.94 -23.11 -16.96
C LEU A 141 -17.19 -24.42 -17.27
N ASP A 142 -17.87 -25.40 -17.86
CA ASP A 142 -17.27 -26.69 -18.25
C ASP A 142 -16.05 -26.48 -19.17
N SER A 143 -16.21 -25.66 -20.21
CA SER A 143 -15.11 -25.37 -21.15
C SER A 143 -13.92 -24.67 -20.47
N THR A 144 -14.18 -23.83 -19.47
CA THR A 144 -13.15 -23.11 -18.73
C THR A 144 -12.40 -24.05 -17.80
N ILE A 145 -13.11 -24.97 -17.14
CA ILE A 145 -12.55 -26.03 -16.28
C ILE A 145 -11.67 -26.97 -17.10
N ASP A 146 -12.17 -27.43 -18.26
CA ASP A 146 -11.46 -28.34 -19.17
C ASP A 146 -10.20 -27.71 -19.76
N ALA A 147 -10.20 -26.40 -19.98
CA ALA A 147 -9.03 -25.66 -20.46
C ALA A 147 -7.93 -25.51 -19.40
N HIS A 148 -8.21 -25.78 -18.12
CA HIS A 148 -7.29 -25.62 -17.00
C HIS A 148 -7.25 -26.88 -16.11
N PRO A 149 -6.91 -28.05 -16.68
CA PRO A 149 -7.01 -29.33 -15.98
C PRO A 149 -6.06 -29.40 -14.76
N ASP A 150 -4.87 -28.79 -14.87
CA ASP A 150 -3.81 -28.86 -13.86
C ASP A 150 -3.93 -27.78 -12.76
N GLN A 151 -4.96 -26.93 -12.81
CA GLN A 151 -5.18 -25.89 -11.81
C GLN A 151 -6.18 -26.32 -10.76
N ARG A 152 -5.97 -25.81 -9.54
CA ARG A 152 -7.01 -25.80 -8.50
C ARG A 152 -8.11 -24.82 -8.89
N LYS A 153 -9.35 -25.08 -8.52
CA LYS A 153 -10.53 -24.41 -9.08
C LYS A 153 -11.39 -23.85 -7.96
N VAL A 154 -11.52 -22.53 -7.93
CA VAL A 154 -12.37 -21.80 -6.99
C VAL A 154 -13.45 -21.09 -7.79
N LEU A 155 -14.71 -21.44 -7.53
CA LEU A 155 -15.87 -20.73 -8.04
C LEU A 155 -16.34 -19.72 -6.98
N PHE A 156 -16.68 -18.50 -7.39
CA PHE A 156 -17.42 -17.57 -6.56
C PHE A 156 -18.61 -16.99 -7.32
N HIS A 157 -19.76 -17.00 -6.67
CA HIS A 157 -21.04 -16.63 -7.25
C HIS A 157 -21.97 -16.16 -6.14
N HIS A 158 -23.10 -15.54 -6.48
CA HIS A 158 -24.01 -15.06 -5.44
C HIS A 158 -24.79 -16.18 -4.77
N PHE A 159 -25.55 -16.97 -5.54
CA PHE A 159 -26.32 -18.10 -5.03
C PHE A 159 -26.78 -19.02 -6.16
N ASP A 160 -26.79 -20.32 -5.90
CA ASP A 160 -27.40 -21.30 -6.79
C ASP A 160 -28.79 -21.66 -6.27
N PHE A 161 -29.81 -21.04 -6.86
CA PHE A 161 -31.19 -21.16 -6.47
C PHE A 161 -31.88 -22.45 -6.91
N GLN A 162 -31.39 -23.09 -7.98
CA GLN A 162 -31.92 -24.32 -8.58
C GLN A 162 -31.04 -25.55 -8.32
N GLU A 163 -29.99 -25.42 -7.51
CA GLU A 163 -29.07 -26.52 -7.18
C GLU A 163 -28.41 -27.14 -8.42
N GLN A 164 -28.03 -26.31 -9.40
CA GLN A 164 -27.37 -26.72 -10.65
C GLN A 164 -25.89 -27.09 -10.48
N LEU A 165 -25.22 -26.60 -9.43
CA LEU A 165 -23.79 -26.80 -9.22
C LEU A 165 -23.51 -28.04 -8.36
N SER A 166 -22.79 -29.00 -8.94
CA SER A 166 -22.16 -30.11 -8.22
C SER A 166 -20.66 -29.93 -8.21
N LEU A 167 -20.08 -29.59 -7.05
CA LEU A 167 -18.63 -29.33 -6.94
C LEU A 167 -17.82 -30.58 -7.29
N ASP A 168 -18.28 -31.76 -6.88
CA ASP A 168 -17.59 -33.03 -7.16
C ASP A 168 -17.60 -33.34 -8.65
N ASP A 169 -18.75 -33.19 -9.34
CA ASP A 169 -18.86 -33.48 -10.77
C ASP A 169 -18.07 -32.47 -11.62
N LEU A 170 -18.02 -31.22 -11.20
CA LEU A 170 -17.25 -30.15 -11.85
C LEU A 170 -15.75 -30.17 -11.49
N GLY A 171 -15.34 -31.00 -10.51
CA GLY A 171 -13.96 -31.01 -10.01
C GLY A 171 -13.51 -29.68 -9.39
N LEU A 172 -14.44 -28.97 -8.73
CA LEU A 172 -14.17 -27.73 -8.01
C LEU A 172 -13.59 -28.03 -6.62
N ASP A 173 -12.54 -27.32 -6.23
CA ASP A 173 -11.98 -27.41 -4.87
C ASP A 173 -12.82 -26.62 -3.85
N MET A 174 -13.42 -25.52 -4.30
CA MET A 174 -14.14 -24.58 -3.45
C MET A 174 -15.17 -23.78 -4.23
N ALA A 175 -16.36 -23.62 -3.66
CA ALA A 175 -17.37 -22.63 -4.05
C ALA A 175 -17.61 -21.65 -2.90
N LEU A 176 -17.49 -20.35 -3.18
CA LEU A 176 -17.71 -19.26 -2.22
C LEU A 176 -18.94 -18.46 -2.64
N TYR A 177 -19.94 -18.37 -1.75
CA TYR A 177 -21.21 -17.73 -2.11
C TYR A 177 -21.85 -16.92 -0.96
N GLY A 178 -22.92 -16.19 -1.30
CA GLY A 178 -23.62 -15.25 -0.43
C GLY A 178 -25.13 -15.48 -0.37
N HIS A 179 -25.91 -14.41 -0.56
CA HIS A 179 -27.39 -14.38 -0.61
C HIS A 179 -28.15 -14.68 0.68
N ILE A 180 -27.84 -15.78 1.36
CA ILE A 180 -28.62 -16.26 2.51
C ILE A 180 -28.38 -15.50 3.82
N HIS A 181 -27.54 -14.46 3.78
CA HIS A 181 -27.15 -13.60 4.91
C HIS A 181 -26.69 -14.36 6.17
N SER A 182 -26.22 -15.59 6.00
CA SER A 182 -25.85 -16.50 7.08
C SER A 182 -24.70 -17.41 6.64
N ASN A 183 -24.04 -18.06 7.60
CA ASN A 183 -23.02 -19.04 7.29
C ASN A 183 -23.68 -20.37 6.93
N SER A 184 -23.17 -21.04 5.90
CA SER A 184 -23.55 -22.39 5.51
C SER A 184 -22.31 -23.13 4.99
N GLY A 185 -22.38 -24.47 5.01
CA GLY A 185 -21.27 -25.34 4.68
C GLY A 185 -20.36 -25.67 5.85
N SER A 186 -19.25 -26.34 5.55
CA SER A 186 -18.27 -26.81 6.54
C SER A 186 -16.86 -26.51 6.07
N ILE A 187 -16.07 -25.82 6.89
CA ILE A 187 -14.64 -25.60 6.63
C ILE A 187 -13.80 -26.88 6.86
N GLY A 188 -14.41 -27.96 7.36
CA GLY A 188 -13.77 -29.26 7.57
C GLY A 188 -14.11 -30.30 6.50
N SER A 189 -14.97 -29.98 5.53
CA SER A 189 -15.45 -30.90 4.50
C SER A 189 -15.03 -30.39 3.12
N TYR A 190 -14.10 -31.10 2.49
CA TYR A 190 -13.64 -30.83 1.12
C TYR A 190 -14.44 -31.68 0.11
N PRO A 191 -14.82 -31.16 -1.08
CA PRO A 191 -14.60 -29.78 -1.53
C PRO A 191 -15.44 -28.76 -0.75
N TYR A 192 -14.94 -27.54 -0.63
CA TYR A 192 -15.50 -26.54 0.27
C TYR A 192 -16.65 -25.76 -0.39
N ASN A 193 -17.90 -26.09 -0.07
CA ASN A 193 -19.06 -25.29 -0.49
C ASN A 193 -19.51 -24.37 0.67
N LEU A 194 -19.29 -23.07 0.54
CA LEU A 194 -19.18 -22.17 1.69
C LEU A 194 -19.93 -20.85 1.51
N ALA A 195 -21.03 -20.67 2.25
CA ALA A 195 -21.70 -19.38 2.38
C ALA A 195 -21.07 -18.54 3.48
N THR A 196 -20.95 -17.23 3.24
CA THR A 196 -20.49 -16.27 4.25
C THR A 196 -21.64 -15.37 4.68
N ARG A 197 -21.80 -15.19 6.00
CA ARG A 197 -22.76 -14.22 6.56
C ARG A 197 -22.52 -12.82 5.97
N SER A 198 -23.61 -12.06 5.80
CA SER A 198 -23.57 -10.77 5.12
C SER A 198 -22.78 -9.70 5.85
N VAL A 199 -22.31 -8.69 5.11
CA VAL A 199 -21.72 -7.47 5.67
C VAL A 199 -22.77 -6.55 6.24
N CYS A 200 -23.95 -6.46 5.61
CA CYS A 200 -25.04 -5.55 5.97
C CYS A 200 -25.73 -5.92 7.30
N ASP A 201 -26.79 -5.18 7.63
CA ASP A 201 -27.63 -5.40 8.82
C ASP A 201 -26.85 -5.37 10.15
N GLY A 202 -25.74 -4.61 10.18
CA GLY A 202 -24.86 -4.54 11.35
C GLY A 202 -23.98 -5.78 11.57
N ASN A 203 -24.07 -6.80 10.72
CA ASN A 203 -23.30 -8.04 10.84
C ASN A 203 -21.80 -7.77 10.66
N ARG A 204 -21.41 -7.04 9.62
CA ARG A 204 -20.00 -6.72 9.29
C ARG A 204 -19.13 -7.97 9.21
N ALA A 205 -19.70 -9.04 8.70
CA ALA A 205 -19.06 -10.34 8.60
C ALA A 205 -18.24 -10.44 7.32
N TYR A 206 -17.14 -11.19 7.38
CA TYR A 206 -16.33 -11.56 6.23
C TYR A 206 -15.57 -12.85 6.54
N ARG A 207 -15.15 -13.57 5.49
CA ARG A 207 -14.36 -14.80 5.60
C ARG A 207 -12.98 -14.61 5.00
N ILE A 208 -12.00 -15.25 5.60
CA ILE A 208 -10.63 -15.31 5.08
C ILE A 208 -10.36 -16.74 4.64
N VAL A 209 -9.80 -16.86 3.44
CA VAL A 209 -9.27 -18.12 2.94
C VAL A 209 -7.76 -17.98 2.85
N ARG A 210 -7.04 -18.77 3.64
CA ARG A 210 -5.59 -18.87 3.52
C ARG A 210 -5.28 -19.82 2.37
N VAL A 211 -4.47 -19.38 1.43
CA VAL A 211 -4.08 -20.16 0.26
C VAL A 211 -2.59 -20.45 0.38
N SER A 212 -2.23 -21.73 0.29
CA SER A 212 -0.84 -22.18 0.15
C SER A 212 -0.65 -22.81 -1.23
N GLU A 213 0.58 -23.19 -1.58
CA GLU A 213 0.88 -23.85 -2.87
C GLU A 213 -0.03 -25.06 -3.11
N ASP A 214 -0.29 -25.87 -2.08
CA ASP A 214 -0.99 -27.16 -2.26
C ASP A 214 -2.38 -27.23 -1.61
N SER A 215 -2.77 -26.26 -0.77
CA SER A 215 -4.05 -26.32 -0.07
C SER A 215 -4.79 -24.99 0.08
N PHE A 216 -6.11 -25.09 0.24
CA PHE A 216 -6.96 -24.04 0.77
C PHE A 216 -7.25 -24.30 2.24
N SER A 217 -7.25 -23.24 3.04
CA SER A 217 -7.61 -23.26 4.46
C SER A 217 -8.61 -22.13 4.72
N PRO A 218 -9.89 -22.33 4.36
CA PRO A 218 -10.94 -21.39 4.72
C PRO A 218 -11.08 -21.33 6.25
N LEU A 219 -11.24 -20.12 6.77
CA LEU A 219 -11.45 -19.90 8.20
C LEU A 219 -12.94 -19.72 8.50
N GLU A 220 -13.30 -19.87 9.77
CA GLU A 220 -14.60 -19.44 10.24
C GLU A 220 -14.83 -17.95 9.95
N THR A 221 -16.09 -17.60 9.74
CA THR A 221 -16.48 -16.21 9.49
C THR A 221 -16.12 -15.34 10.69
N ILE A 222 -15.41 -14.24 10.43
CA ILE A 222 -15.04 -13.23 11.43
C ILE A 222 -15.78 -11.92 11.16
N TYR A 223 -15.65 -10.97 12.09
CA TYR A 223 -16.49 -9.77 12.14
C TYR A 223 -15.64 -8.54 12.41
N ALA A 224 -15.91 -7.41 11.77
CA ALA A 224 -15.20 -6.15 12.06
C ALA A 224 -15.63 -5.50 13.40
N GLY A 225 -16.70 -6.02 14.02
CA GLY A 225 -17.25 -5.55 15.30
C GLY A 225 -17.94 -4.19 15.21
N SER A 226 -18.15 -3.52 16.34
CA SER A 226 -18.80 -2.20 16.39
C SER A 226 -17.80 -1.09 16.09
N GLY A 227 -17.68 -0.72 14.81
CA GLY A 227 -16.84 0.39 14.36
C GLY A 227 -15.34 0.16 14.55
N GLY A 228 -14.80 -0.96 14.05
CA GLY A 228 -13.36 -1.26 14.13
C GLY A 228 -12.93 -1.68 15.54
N SER A 229 -13.80 -2.32 16.32
CA SER A 229 -13.45 -2.78 17.67
C SER A 229 -12.52 -3.98 17.67
N ASN A 230 -12.56 -4.80 16.60
CA ASN A 230 -11.87 -6.08 16.56
C ASN A 230 -10.45 -5.97 16.00
N LEU A 231 -10.24 -5.11 15.00
CA LEU A 231 -8.92 -4.67 14.57
C LEU A 231 -8.86 -3.15 14.63
N ARG A 232 -7.94 -2.61 15.44
CA ARG A 232 -7.74 -1.17 15.57
C ARG A 232 -6.28 -0.80 15.74
N VAL A 233 -5.97 0.43 15.33
CA VAL A 233 -4.66 1.03 15.53
C VAL A 233 -4.82 2.37 16.22
N ASN A 234 -4.14 2.52 17.36
CA ASN A 234 -4.02 3.78 18.08
C ASN A 234 -2.61 4.34 17.87
N TYR A 235 -2.49 5.62 17.56
CA TYR A 235 -1.20 6.27 17.29
C TYR A 235 -0.83 7.26 18.38
N ILE A 236 0.43 7.25 18.79
CA ILE A 236 1.01 8.14 19.80
C ILE A 236 2.36 8.67 19.27
N PRO A 237 2.50 9.96 18.94
CA PRO A 237 1.43 10.94 18.73
C PRO A 237 0.58 10.61 17.48
N ALA A 238 -0.33 11.50 17.09
CA ALA A 238 -1.22 11.29 15.96
C ALA A 238 -0.46 11.02 14.65
N ASN A 239 -0.95 10.05 13.86
CA ASN A 239 -0.36 9.67 12.56
C ASN A 239 -0.74 10.66 11.44
N ASN A 240 -0.20 11.88 11.53
CA ASN A 240 -0.54 13.01 10.67
C ASN A 240 0.68 13.66 9.99
N ALA A 241 1.82 12.95 9.95
CA ALA A 241 3.09 13.42 9.39
C ALA A 241 3.75 14.62 10.10
N MET A 242 3.36 14.94 11.34
CA MET A 242 3.93 16.07 12.09
C MET A 242 5.06 15.67 13.06
N SER A 243 5.24 14.37 13.31
CA SER A 243 6.19 13.86 14.31
C SER A 243 7.24 12.97 13.65
N ASP A 244 8.48 13.17 14.05
CA ASP A 244 9.66 12.40 13.63
C ASP A 244 9.70 10.99 14.26
N SER A 245 8.85 10.74 15.26
CA SER A 245 8.62 9.44 15.86
C SER A 245 7.12 9.19 16.08
N VAL A 246 6.66 7.97 15.79
CA VAL A 246 5.28 7.52 16.00
C VAL A 246 5.28 6.09 16.55
N LEU A 247 4.56 5.87 17.64
CA LEU A 247 4.17 4.56 18.15
C LEU A 247 2.75 4.23 17.69
N ALA A 248 2.59 3.10 17.02
CA ALA A 248 1.30 2.48 16.74
C ALA A 248 1.07 1.30 17.71
N VAL A 249 -0.05 1.35 18.42
CA VAL A 249 -0.55 0.25 19.26
C VAL A 249 -1.68 -0.43 18.48
N ILE A 250 -1.40 -1.61 17.96
CA ILE A 250 -2.33 -2.40 17.16
C ILE A 250 -2.99 -3.43 18.08
N THR A 251 -4.32 -3.43 18.16
CA THR A 251 -5.07 -4.46 18.89
C THR A 251 -5.76 -5.38 17.89
N ASN A 252 -5.51 -6.68 18.03
CA ASN A 252 -6.21 -7.76 17.33
C ASN A 252 -7.04 -8.57 18.33
N ASN A 253 -8.35 -8.34 18.38
CA ASN A 253 -9.30 -9.13 19.17
C ASN A 253 -9.93 -10.26 18.35
N GLN A 254 -9.44 -10.51 17.13
CA GLN A 254 -9.88 -11.68 16.37
C GLN A 254 -9.24 -12.95 16.98
N PRO A 255 -9.94 -14.09 16.91
CA PRO A 255 -9.39 -15.39 17.33
C PRO A 255 -8.34 -15.95 16.35
N ILE A 256 -7.96 -15.18 15.33
CA ILE A 256 -7.01 -15.58 14.30
C ILE A 256 -5.85 -14.58 14.21
N ALA A 257 -4.70 -15.07 13.78
CA ALA A 257 -3.52 -14.25 13.54
C ALA A 257 -3.50 -13.69 12.11
N PHE A 258 -2.72 -12.62 11.90
CA PHE A 258 -2.42 -12.04 10.59
C PHE A 258 -0.91 -11.83 10.47
N GLU A 259 -0.24 -12.68 9.69
CA GLU A 259 1.22 -12.77 9.62
C GLU A 259 1.84 -11.75 8.65
N ASN A 260 1.03 -11.06 7.85
CA ASN A 260 1.49 -10.08 6.86
C ASN A 260 0.70 -8.76 6.92
N ALA A 261 0.17 -8.42 8.09
CA ALA A 261 -0.58 -7.19 8.26
C ALA A 261 0.28 -5.97 7.91
N LEU A 262 -0.34 -4.93 7.37
CA LEU A 262 0.34 -3.76 6.84
C LEU A 262 -0.08 -2.50 7.56
N LEU A 263 0.85 -1.95 8.32
CA LEU A 263 0.70 -0.66 8.98
C LEU A 263 1.24 0.44 8.06
N LYS A 264 0.44 1.49 7.85
CA LYS A 264 0.83 2.69 7.09
C LYS A 264 1.10 3.85 8.05
N LEU A 265 2.37 4.25 8.17
CA LEU A 265 2.83 5.33 9.05
C LEU A 265 3.22 6.56 8.22
N LYS A 266 2.70 7.72 8.60
CA LYS A 266 2.93 9.00 7.94
C LYS A 266 4.01 9.76 8.71
N MET A 267 5.14 9.96 8.05
CA MET A 267 6.30 10.65 8.59
C MET A 267 6.51 11.99 7.88
N PRO A 268 7.09 13.01 8.55
CA PRO A 268 7.46 14.26 7.90
C PRO A 268 8.28 14.01 6.62
N LEU A 269 8.11 14.89 5.64
CA LEU A 269 8.89 14.83 4.41
C LEU A 269 10.37 15.07 4.75
N SER A 270 11.20 14.06 4.52
CA SER A 270 12.66 14.11 4.66
C SER A 270 13.31 13.07 3.75
N ASP A 271 14.64 13.04 3.69
CA ASP A 271 15.44 11.96 3.08
C ASP A 271 16.01 10.99 4.13
N SER A 272 15.57 11.11 5.39
CA SER A 272 16.06 10.29 6.50
C SER A 272 15.78 8.80 6.27
N PHE A 273 16.65 7.96 6.84
CA PHE A 273 16.33 6.56 7.09
C PHE A 273 15.34 6.46 8.26
N TYR A 274 14.73 5.29 8.43
CA TYR A 274 13.75 5.05 9.48
C TYR A 274 14.11 3.79 10.24
N ASP A 275 14.19 3.92 11.56
CA ASP A 275 14.30 2.79 12.48
C ASP A 275 12.89 2.33 12.87
N VAL A 276 12.62 1.05 12.67
CA VAL A 276 11.33 0.43 13.00
C VAL A 276 11.55 -0.68 14.02
N ASN A 277 10.79 -0.63 15.12
CA ASN A 277 10.71 -1.70 16.11
C ASN A 277 9.30 -2.33 16.09
N GLY A 278 9.22 -3.65 16.30
CA GLY A 278 7.95 -4.38 16.34
C GLY A 278 7.36 -4.72 14.96
N GLY A 279 8.07 -4.40 13.88
CA GLY A 279 7.68 -4.70 12.50
C GLY A 279 8.87 -4.62 11.55
N ILE A 280 8.61 -4.77 10.25
CA ILE A 280 9.62 -4.72 9.18
C ILE A 280 9.21 -3.62 8.21
N LEU A 281 10.05 -2.61 8.02
CA LEU A 281 9.85 -1.59 7.00
C LEU A 281 10.05 -2.21 5.61
N GLU A 282 9.00 -2.20 4.77
CA GLU A 282 9.06 -2.77 3.42
C GLU A 282 9.27 -1.70 2.35
N GLN A 283 8.63 -0.54 2.52
CA GLN A 283 8.65 0.53 1.54
C GLN A 283 8.50 1.90 2.21
N VAL A 284 9.13 2.91 1.61
CA VAL A 284 8.87 4.32 1.90
C VAL A 284 8.48 4.99 0.59
N ASP A 285 7.24 5.45 0.48
CA ASP A 285 6.80 6.31 -0.61
C ASP A 285 7.05 7.78 -0.22
N ARG A 286 7.86 8.47 -1.03
CA ARG A 286 8.25 9.88 -0.84
C ARG A 286 7.65 10.80 -1.91
N THR A 287 6.72 10.31 -2.72
CA THR A 287 6.14 11.08 -3.84
C THR A 287 5.07 12.07 -3.41
N GLY A 288 4.51 11.90 -2.21
CA GLY A 288 3.48 12.75 -1.64
C GLY A 288 4.01 13.94 -0.83
N ASN A 289 3.10 14.61 -0.12
CA ASN A 289 3.43 15.74 0.77
C ASN A 289 4.01 15.30 2.13
N HIS A 290 4.20 14.00 2.32
CA HIS A 290 4.78 13.35 3.49
C HIS A 290 5.34 12.00 3.05
N ASN A 291 6.23 11.42 3.86
CA ASN A 291 6.71 10.07 3.63
C ASN A 291 5.69 9.07 4.16
N LEU A 292 5.25 8.14 3.32
CA LEU A 292 4.37 7.04 3.71
C LEU A 292 5.20 5.76 3.86
N CYS A 293 5.38 5.35 5.12
CA CYS A 293 6.15 4.17 5.50
C CYS A 293 5.22 2.97 5.64
N TYR A 294 5.50 1.92 4.86
CA TYR A 294 4.77 0.67 4.84
C TYR A 294 5.51 -0.34 5.71
N VAL A 295 4.94 -0.66 6.87
CA VAL A 295 5.54 -1.56 7.84
C VAL A 295 4.72 -2.84 7.91
N ARG A 296 5.34 -3.97 7.59
CA ARG A 296 4.75 -5.29 7.79
C ARG A 296 4.86 -5.70 9.25
N VAL A 297 3.76 -6.24 9.79
CA VAL A 297 3.61 -6.58 11.19
C VAL A 297 2.96 -7.95 11.30
N ASN A 298 3.48 -8.79 12.18
CA ASN A 298 2.81 -10.01 12.60
C ASN A 298 1.84 -9.67 13.72
N LEU A 299 0.55 -9.93 13.54
CA LEU A 299 -0.49 -9.71 14.55
C LEU A 299 -1.01 -11.05 15.07
N PRO A 300 -0.54 -11.54 16.23
CA PRO A 300 -1.09 -12.74 16.84
C PRO A 300 -2.59 -12.60 17.15
N ALA A 301 -3.29 -13.72 17.22
CA ALA A 301 -4.69 -13.76 17.67
C ALA A 301 -4.82 -13.20 19.09
N ASN A 302 -5.92 -12.50 19.38
CA ASN A 302 -6.25 -11.96 20.72
C ASN A 302 -5.08 -11.24 21.41
N SER A 303 -4.39 -10.36 20.69
CA SER A 303 -3.15 -9.72 21.15
C SER A 303 -3.13 -8.22 20.93
N THR A 304 -2.14 -7.57 21.54
CA THR A 304 -1.77 -6.18 21.25
C THR A 304 -0.29 -6.13 20.91
N VAL A 305 0.03 -5.47 19.79
CA VAL A 305 1.39 -5.31 19.26
C VAL A 305 1.73 -3.83 19.19
N ASN A 306 2.93 -3.49 19.66
CA ASN A 306 3.47 -2.15 19.60
C ASN A 306 4.47 -2.06 18.46
N VAL A 307 4.27 -1.11 17.56
CA VAL A 307 5.16 -0.83 16.43
C VAL A 307 5.57 0.62 16.49
N SER A 308 6.87 0.90 16.67
CA SER A 308 7.37 2.26 16.65
C SER A 308 8.21 2.51 15.42
N ILE A 309 8.06 3.68 14.82
CA ILE A 309 8.97 4.21 13.81
C ILE A 309 9.58 5.50 14.34
N SER A 310 10.86 5.71 14.08
CA SER A 310 11.52 7.01 14.22
C SER A 310 12.34 7.27 12.98
N SER A 311 12.40 8.53 12.53
CA SER A 311 13.47 8.90 11.61
C SER A 311 14.78 8.62 12.31
N ASP A 312 15.64 7.84 11.66
CA ASP A 312 17.06 7.82 11.94
C ASP A 312 17.56 9.21 11.53
N THR A 313 17.38 10.15 12.44
CA THR A 313 18.33 11.21 12.58
C THR A 313 19.56 10.50 13.11
N SER A 314 20.35 9.91 12.19
CA SER A 314 21.79 9.89 12.39
C SER A 314 22.03 11.28 12.90
N ALA A 315 22.40 11.40 14.18
CA ALA A 315 22.50 12.70 14.80
C ALA A 315 23.16 13.54 13.73
N ASN A 316 22.56 14.67 13.37
CA ASN A 316 23.44 15.74 13.02
C ASN A 316 24.36 15.75 14.25
N GLU A 317 25.55 15.15 14.13
CA GLU A 317 26.73 15.95 14.31
C GLU A 317 26.43 17.20 13.46
N ASP A 318 25.61 18.11 14.03
CA ASP A 318 26.00 19.49 14.13
C ASP A 318 27.47 19.31 14.43
N PRO A 319 28.37 19.53 13.45
CA PRO A 319 29.77 19.48 13.76
C PRO A 319 29.84 20.32 15.01
N GLU A 320 30.29 19.75 16.13
CA GLU A 320 30.54 20.55 17.31
C GLU A 320 31.21 21.78 16.73
N LEU A 321 30.54 22.92 16.82
CA LEU A 321 31.15 24.18 16.42
C LEU A 321 32.14 24.41 17.54
N ILE A 322 33.19 23.57 17.59
CA ILE A 322 34.44 23.84 18.24
C ILE A 322 34.79 25.18 17.60
N PRO A 323 34.68 26.28 18.34
CA PRO A 323 34.96 27.59 17.78
C PRO A 323 36.39 27.49 17.26
N ILE A 324 36.56 27.45 15.93
CA ILE A 324 37.88 27.38 15.33
C ILE A 324 38.44 28.79 15.53
N PRO A 325 39.30 29.01 16.53
CA PRO A 325 39.61 30.36 16.99
C PRO A 325 40.45 31.13 15.97
N LEU A 326 40.90 30.46 14.90
CA LEU A 326 41.65 31.03 13.79
C LEU A 326 41.30 30.32 12.47
N GLN A 327 40.78 31.07 11.51
CA GLN A 327 40.35 30.55 10.20
C GLN A 327 41.04 31.29 9.05
N ILE A 328 41.49 30.55 8.04
CA ILE A 328 41.94 31.14 6.77
C ILE A 328 40.71 31.51 5.94
N LYS A 329 40.52 32.80 5.66
CA LYS A 329 39.40 33.32 4.86
C LYS A 329 39.72 33.31 3.37
N ALA A 330 40.88 33.83 3.00
CA ALA A 330 41.29 33.95 1.62
C ALA A 330 42.81 33.92 1.45
N ILE A 331 43.24 33.55 0.25
CA ILE A 331 44.62 33.76 -0.22
C ILE A 331 44.55 34.54 -1.51
N TYR A 332 45.29 35.64 -1.60
CA TYR A 332 45.34 36.49 -2.78
C TYR A 332 46.77 36.81 -3.22
N PRO A 333 47.11 36.65 -4.50
CA PRO A 333 46.30 36.06 -5.56
C PRO A 333 46.20 34.53 -5.42
N ASN A 334 45.11 33.96 -5.91
CA ASN A 334 44.96 32.52 -6.13
C ASN A 334 44.54 32.30 -7.60
N PRO A 335 45.41 31.79 -8.49
CA PRO A 335 46.68 31.11 -8.19
C PRO A 335 47.82 32.02 -7.70
N LEU A 336 48.61 31.53 -6.76
CA LEU A 336 49.77 32.21 -6.17
C LEU A 336 51.00 32.08 -7.07
N ARG A 337 51.72 33.19 -7.32
CA ARG A 337 52.98 33.22 -8.08
C ARG A 337 54.13 33.72 -7.20
N GLY A 338 54.64 32.86 -6.32
CA GLY A 338 55.78 33.15 -5.44
C GLY A 338 55.48 34.03 -4.23
N GLN A 339 54.59 35.03 -4.36
CA GLN A 339 54.21 35.95 -3.29
C GLN A 339 52.70 36.24 -3.30
N GLY A 340 52.14 36.52 -2.13
CA GLY A 340 50.77 36.95 -1.95
C GLY A 340 50.46 37.24 -0.49
N ARG A 341 49.17 37.30 -0.17
CA ARG A 341 48.63 37.60 1.15
C ARG A 341 47.66 36.53 1.58
N LEU A 342 47.70 36.22 2.86
CA LEU A 342 46.77 35.34 3.54
C LEU A 342 45.88 36.16 4.45
N GLU A 343 44.58 36.09 4.23
CA GLU A 343 43.57 36.65 5.12
C GLU A 343 43.19 35.62 6.17
N VAL A 344 43.43 35.96 7.44
CA VAL A 344 43.13 35.10 8.58
C VAL A 344 42.20 35.83 9.54
N GLN A 345 41.04 35.25 9.80
CA GLN A 345 40.11 35.72 10.82
C GLN A 345 40.42 35.03 12.14
N SER A 346 40.57 35.80 13.21
CA SER A 346 40.88 35.29 14.54
C SER A 346 39.83 35.74 15.56
N ASP A 347 39.36 34.85 16.40
CA ASP A 347 38.39 35.17 17.45
C ASP A 347 39.07 35.74 18.71
N LYS A 348 40.39 35.56 18.84
CA LYS A 348 41.23 36.11 19.92
C LYS A 348 42.64 36.43 19.41
N ALA A 349 43.44 37.14 20.20
CA ALA A 349 44.84 37.39 19.85
C ALA A 349 45.73 36.15 20.08
N PHE A 350 46.69 35.91 19.20
CA PHE A 350 47.72 34.88 19.34
C PHE A 350 49.12 35.49 19.23
N LYS A 351 49.99 35.19 20.20
CA LYS A 351 51.40 35.63 20.14
C LYS A 351 52.18 34.93 19.02
N LYS A 352 51.78 33.71 18.67
CA LYS A 352 52.47 32.85 17.70
C LYS A 352 51.49 31.83 17.11
N VAL A 353 51.54 31.65 15.80
CA VAL A 353 50.73 30.69 15.03
C VAL A 353 51.62 30.00 14.00
N HIS A 354 51.39 28.70 13.81
CA HIS A 354 52.02 27.92 12.73
C HIS A 354 50.99 27.53 11.66
N LEU A 355 51.34 27.75 10.40
CA LEU A 355 50.60 27.28 9.24
C LEU A 355 51.39 26.20 8.52
N GLU A 356 50.85 25.00 8.47
CA GLU A 356 51.42 23.87 7.77
C GLU A 356 50.85 23.79 6.35
N LEU A 357 51.73 23.57 5.38
CA LEU A 357 51.38 23.39 3.98
C LEU A 357 51.64 21.95 3.56
N PHE A 358 50.63 21.31 2.95
CA PHE A 358 50.68 19.92 2.49
C PHE A 358 50.50 19.83 0.98
N ASN A 359 51.13 18.85 0.34
CA ASN A 359 50.80 18.47 -1.04
C ASN A 359 49.57 17.55 -1.09
N LEU A 360 49.07 17.23 -2.29
CA LEU A 360 47.92 16.32 -2.47
C LEU A 360 48.16 14.88 -1.99
N ARG A 361 49.42 14.48 -1.74
CA ARG A 361 49.77 13.18 -1.16
C ARG A 361 49.77 13.21 0.38
N GLY A 362 49.38 14.33 1.00
CA GLY A 362 49.38 14.51 2.45
C GLY A 362 50.76 14.73 3.06
N GLN A 363 51.81 14.92 2.25
CA GLN A 363 53.16 15.18 2.75
C GLN A 363 53.30 16.65 3.11
N LYS A 364 53.84 16.95 4.30
CA LYS A 364 54.14 18.33 4.72
C LYS A 364 55.30 18.88 3.89
N VAL A 365 55.08 20.04 3.27
CA VAL A 365 56.02 20.71 2.38
C VAL A 365 56.67 21.92 3.05
N ARG A 366 55.91 22.65 3.88
CA ARG A 366 56.37 23.82 4.66
C ARG A 366 55.62 23.95 6.00
N ASP A 367 56.26 24.62 6.95
CA ASP A 367 55.71 25.08 8.23
C ASP A 367 56.08 26.56 8.35
N LEU A 368 55.08 27.45 8.34
CA LEU A 368 55.25 28.90 8.36
C LEU A 368 54.84 29.44 9.73
N GLU A 369 55.68 30.30 10.30
CA GLU A 369 55.45 30.90 11.61
C GLU A 369 55.06 32.37 11.48
N TYR A 370 53.99 32.76 12.17
CA TYR A 370 53.51 34.14 12.24
C TYR A 370 53.33 34.57 13.70
N HIS A 371 53.62 35.83 13.98
CA HIS A 371 53.54 36.42 15.32
C HIS A 371 52.47 37.49 15.41
N ASP A 372 52.05 37.78 16.65
CA ASP A 372 51.17 38.91 17.00
C ASP A 372 49.88 39.01 16.16
N ILE A 373 49.23 37.87 15.96
CA ILE A 373 47.91 37.79 15.33
C ILE A 373 46.90 38.47 16.25
N LYS A 374 46.22 39.51 15.75
CA LYS A 374 45.22 40.26 16.51
C LYS A 374 43.86 39.56 16.43
N GLN A 375 42.98 39.86 17.39
CA GLN A 375 41.56 39.52 17.25
C GLN A 375 40.98 40.29 16.04
N GLY A 376 40.15 39.63 15.24
CA GLY A 376 39.62 40.17 13.99
C GLY A 376 40.36 39.66 12.75
N LEU A 377 40.26 40.43 11.66
CA LEU A 377 40.90 40.12 10.39
C LEU A 377 42.39 40.50 10.43
N ASN A 378 43.25 39.58 10.01
CA ASN A 378 44.69 39.77 9.86
C ASN A 378 45.10 39.51 8.42
N LEU A 379 46.00 40.34 7.91
CA LEU A 379 46.62 40.19 6.60
C LEU A 379 48.07 39.79 6.81
N LEU A 380 48.41 38.57 6.41
CA LEU A 380 49.75 37.99 6.58
C LEU A 380 50.45 37.86 5.24
N ASP A 381 51.71 38.27 5.17
CA ASP A 381 52.50 38.11 3.95
C ASP A 381 52.85 36.63 3.74
N LEU A 382 52.68 36.16 2.51
CA LEU A 382 52.95 34.79 2.12
C LEU A 382 53.98 34.78 1.00
N LYS A 383 55.16 34.22 1.26
CA LYS A 383 56.21 34.00 0.27
C LYS A 383 56.57 32.52 0.23
N LEU A 384 56.40 31.90 -0.93
CA LEU A 384 56.59 30.46 -1.12
C LEU A 384 57.38 30.20 -2.41
N GLU A 385 58.35 29.31 -2.33
CA GLU A 385 59.08 28.78 -3.49
C GLU A 385 58.78 27.29 -3.62
N LEU A 386 57.80 26.97 -4.48
CA LEU A 386 57.28 25.63 -4.68
C LEU A 386 57.14 25.31 -6.17
N SER A 387 56.99 24.05 -6.53
CA SER A 387 56.60 23.67 -7.90
C SER A 387 55.14 24.01 -8.17
N SER A 388 54.78 24.24 -9.43
CA SER A 388 53.37 24.41 -9.82
C SER A 388 52.52 23.22 -9.37
N GLY A 389 51.37 23.48 -8.76
CA GLY A 389 50.51 22.42 -8.22
C GLY A 389 49.48 22.93 -7.21
N VAL A 390 48.68 22.00 -6.70
CA VAL A 390 47.69 22.27 -5.66
C VAL A 390 48.26 21.91 -4.29
N TYR A 391 48.08 22.82 -3.33
CA TYR A 391 48.53 22.64 -1.95
C TYR A 391 47.39 22.93 -0.97
N LEU A 392 47.52 22.41 0.25
CA LEU A 392 46.53 22.51 1.32
C LEU A 392 47.16 23.17 2.55
N PHE A 393 46.64 24.32 2.96
CA PHE A 393 47.04 25.01 4.19
C PHE A 393 46.21 24.55 5.38
N ARG A 394 46.86 24.36 6.53
CA ARG A 394 46.19 24.06 7.79
C ARG A 394 46.88 24.80 8.93
N VAL A 395 46.09 25.32 9.88
CA VAL A 395 46.65 25.85 11.13
C VAL A 395 47.07 24.66 12.02
N LYS A 396 48.31 24.66 12.46
CA LYS A 396 48.86 23.57 13.28
C LYS A 396 48.11 23.45 14.61
N GLY A 397 47.68 22.23 14.93
CA GLY A 397 47.02 21.93 16.20
C GLY A 397 45.61 22.52 16.36
N MET A 398 44.99 23.04 15.29
CA MET A 398 43.59 23.48 15.32
C MET A 398 42.73 22.58 14.44
N PRO A 399 41.56 22.13 14.93
CA PRO A 399 40.59 21.45 14.09
C PRO A 399 40.04 22.44 13.06
N GLY A 400 40.04 22.07 11.78
CA GLY A 400 39.56 22.96 10.72
C GLY A 400 39.84 22.43 9.31
N LYS A 401 38.99 22.81 8.36
CA LYS A 401 39.14 22.42 6.95
C LYS A 401 40.40 23.05 6.37
N ALA A 402 41.22 22.25 5.69
CA ALA A 402 42.40 22.76 5.02
C ALA A 402 42.00 23.70 3.86
N TYR A 403 42.68 24.84 3.74
CA TYR A 403 42.44 25.82 2.68
C TYR A 403 43.23 25.45 1.43
N LYS A 404 42.54 25.25 0.31
CA LYS A 404 43.16 24.87 -0.97
C LYS A 404 43.73 26.10 -1.68
N VAL A 405 44.99 26.01 -2.08
CA VAL A 405 45.67 27.03 -2.90
C VAL A 405 46.28 26.39 -4.14
N VAL A 406 46.22 27.10 -5.26
CA VAL A 406 46.94 26.73 -6.48
C VAL A 406 48.21 27.57 -6.55
N PHE A 407 49.37 26.92 -6.64
CA PHE A 407 50.65 27.58 -6.88
C PHE A 407 51.04 27.42 -8.34
N ILE A 408 51.51 28.51 -8.95
CA ILE A 408 52.05 28.51 -10.32
C ILE A 408 53.43 29.16 -10.23
N LYS A 409 54.45 28.42 -10.69
CA LYS A 409 55.83 28.90 -10.77
C LYS A 409 56.00 29.91 -11.90
#